data_AF-A0A9D9CTI1-F1
#
_entry.id   AF-A0A9D9CTI1-F1
#
_cell.length_a   1.000
_cell.length_b   1.000
_cell.length_c   1.000
_cell.angle_alpha   90.00
_cell.angle_beta   90.00
_cell.angle_gamma   90.00
#
_symmetry.space_group_name_H-M   'P 1'
#
loop_
_entity.id
_entity.type
_entity.pdbx_description
1 polymer ?
#
loop_
_entity_poly.entity_id
_entity_poly.type
_entity_poly.pdbx_seq_one_letter_code
_entity_poly.pdbx_strand_id
1 'polypeptide(L)'
;MKALNEKETVVLHAMFAAYMAVLIVLTLLFVFFFLRTSEAEISEIKKKTGDCENIYRIQLELCDDIDELLNRYRSFDVVEDVNSEFLMRSIVDRKMKISNKISQLPEKDVKVHSFLISKMDDLLRVRDSISAMKKEEARAKSDLFLCNGEYKKLNEKKRNGQFLK
;
A
#
# COMPACT_ATOMS: atom_id res chain seq x y z
N MET A 1 -84.17 -30.10 25.48
CA MET A 1 -83.53 -30.63 24.25
C MET A 1 -82.03 -30.49 24.43
N LYS A 2 -81.37 -31.51 24.98
CA LYS A 2 -79.96 -31.47 25.40
C LYS A 2 -79.39 -32.87 25.16
N ALA A 3 -78.13 -32.96 24.70
CA ALA A 3 -77.28 -34.17 24.73
C ALA A 3 -77.10 -35.08 23.48
N LEU A 4 -77.30 -34.61 22.23
CA LEU A 4 -76.70 -35.32 21.06
C LEU A 4 -75.48 -34.61 20.45
N ASN A 5 -75.38 -33.28 20.55
CA ASN A 5 -74.39 -32.47 19.82
C ASN A 5 -73.14 -32.07 20.63
N GLU A 6 -73.04 -32.46 21.90
CA GLU A 6 -71.94 -32.08 22.80
C GLU A 6 -70.64 -32.81 22.48
N LYS A 7 -70.72 -34.07 22.00
CA LYS A 7 -69.50 -34.85 21.69
C LYS A 7 -68.83 -34.36 20.41
N GLU A 8 -69.62 -33.98 19.42
CA GLU A 8 -69.13 -33.51 18.12
C GLU A 8 -68.49 -32.12 18.23
N THR A 9 -69.06 -31.23 19.06
CA THR A 9 -68.47 -29.92 19.38
C THR A 9 -67.17 -30.05 20.18
N VAL A 10 -67.08 -30.95 21.16
CA VAL A 10 -65.83 -31.19 21.91
C VAL A 10 -64.73 -31.75 21.00
N VAL A 11 -65.06 -32.66 20.08
CA VAL A 11 -64.10 -33.19 19.10
C VAL A 11 -63.62 -32.10 18.14
N LEU A 12 -64.51 -31.24 17.64
CA LEU A 12 -64.10 -30.11 16.79
C LEU A 12 -63.17 -29.13 17.52
N HIS A 13 -63.48 -28.79 18.78
CA HIS A 13 -62.63 -27.91 19.58
C HIS A 13 -61.27 -28.55 19.89
N ALA A 14 -61.23 -29.86 20.17
CA ALA A 14 -59.99 -30.59 20.36
C ALA A 14 -59.14 -30.64 19.08
N MET A 15 -59.77 -30.86 17.92
CA MET A 15 -59.09 -30.87 16.62
C MET A 15 -58.55 -29.49 16.26
N PHE A 16 -59.32 -28.43 16.51
CA PHE A 16 -58.89 -27.04 16.35
C PHE A 16 -57.69 -26.70 17.26
N ALA A 17 -57.74 -27.11 18.52
CA ALA A 17 -56.63 -26.94 19.46
C ALA A 17 -55.36 -27.69 19.00
N ALA A 18 -55.52 -28.89 18.43
CA ALA A 18 -54.40 -29.65 17.87
C ALA A 18 -53.78 -28.93 16.65
N TYR A 19 -54.59 -28.39 15.74
CA TYR A 19 -54.08 -27.60 14.61
C TYR A 19 -53.36 -26.32 15.06
N MET A 20 -53.87 -25.64 16.09
CA MET A 20 -53.20 -24.47 16.68
C MET A 20 -51.86 -24.84 17.32
N ALA A 21 -51.79 -25.98 18.03
CA ALA A 21 -50.55 -26.47 18.61
C ALA A 21 -49.51 -26.82 17.53
N VAL A 22 -49.93 -27.47 16.43
CA VAL A 22 -49.06 -27.77 15.29
C VAL A 22 -48.53 -26.49 14.64
N LEU A 23 -49.38 -25.47 14.47
CA LEU A 23 -48.95 -24.18 13.93
C LEU A 23 -47.90 -23.51 14.81
N ILE A 24 -48.07 -23.53 16.13
CA ILE A 24 -47.09 -22.96 17.07
C ILE A 24 -45.75 -23.71 17.00
N VAL A 25 -45.78 -25.05 16.94
CA VAL A 25 -44.55 -25.83 16.80
C VAL A 25 -43.86 -25.55 15.46
N LEU A 26 -44.63 -25.41 14.39
CA LEU A 26 -44.10 -25.14 13.06
C LEU A 26 -43.48 -23.74 12.97
N THR A 27 -44.10 -22.71 13.57
CA THR A 27 -43.52 -21.36 13.61
C THR A 27 -42.24 -21.30 14.43
N LEU A 28 -42.20 -21.98 15.59
CA LEU A 28 -40.98 -22.09 16.40
C LEU A 28 -39.86 -22.80 15.64
N LEU A 29 -40.16 -23.85 14.87
CA LEU A 29 -39.19 -24.53 14.00
C LEU A 29 -38.65 -23.58 12.92
N PHE A 30 -39.52 -22.84 12.23
CA PHE A 30 -39.07 -21.89 11.21
C PHE A 30 -38.19 -20.79 11.81
N VAL A 31 -38.57 -20.21 12.95
CA VAL A 31 -37.76 -19.20 13.63
C VAL A 31 -36.41 -19.78 14.08
N PHE A 32 -36.39 -21.01 14.61
CA PHE A 32 -35.17 -21.68 15.01
C PHE A 32 -34.21 -21.90 13.83
N PHE A 33 -34.71 -22.41 12.70
CA PHE A 33 -33.90 -22.59 11.49
C PHE A 33 -33.40 -21.25 10.93
N PHE A 34 -34.23 -20.21 10.97
CA PHE A 34 -33.86 -18.88 10.53
C PHE A 34 -32.73 -18.29 11.39
N LEU A 35 -32.86 -18.35 12.72
CA LEU A 35 -31.82 -17.85 13.64
C LEU A 35 -30.51 -18.62 13.47
N ARG A 36 -30.58 -19.95 13.37
CA ARG A 36 -29.38 -20.80 13.17
C ARG A 36 -28.67 -20.49 11.84
N THR A 37 -29.44 -20.27 10.77
CA THR A 37 -28.89 -19.90 9.46
C THR A 37 -28.27 -18.50 9.50
N SER A 38 -28.96 -17.56 10.15
CA SER A 38 -28.48 -16.18 10.32
C SER A 38 -27.17 -16.13 11.11
N GLU A 39 -27.03 -16.89 12.20
CA GLU A 39 -25.78 -16.97 12.95
C GLU A 39 -24.62 -17.51 12.11
N ALA A 40 -24.87 -18.55 11.30
CA ALA A 40 -23.87 -19.11 10.41
C ALA A 40 -23.42 -18.09 9.35
N GLU A 41 -24.36 -17.41 8.70
CA GLU A 41 -24.06 -16.37 7.70
C GLU A 41 -23.33 -15.17 8.32
N ILE A 42 -23.77 -14.69 9.49
CA ILE A 42 -23.11 -13.59 10.21
C ILE A 42 -21.67 -13.98 10.57
N SER A 43 -21.43 -15.23 10.99
CA SER A 43 -20.09 -15.71 11.30
C SER A 43 -19.18 -15.75 10.07
N GLU A 44 -19.72 -16.15 8.91
CA GLU A 44 -18.98 -16.19 7.65
C GLU A 44 -18.68 -14.78 7.13
N ILE A 45 -19.65 -13.87 7.21
CA ILE A 45 -19.47 -12.46 6.87
C ILE A 45 -18.40 -11.84 7.77
N LYS A 46 -18.48 -12.05 9.09
CA LYS A 46 -17.49 -11.52 10.04
C LYS A 46 -16.09 -12.04 9.76
N LYS A 47 -15.95 -13.32 9.38
CA LYS A 47 -14.68 -13.90 8.97
C LYS A 47 -14.12 -13.21 7.72
N LYS A 48 -14.95 -13.07 6.67
CA LYS A 48 -14.55 -12.37 5.43
C LYS A 48 -14.21 -10.89 5.69
N THR A 49 -14.94 -10.21 6.58
CA THR A 49 -14.64 -8.83 6.99
C THR A 49 -13.31 -8.75 7.74
N GLY A 50 -13.04 -9.68 8.66
CA GLY A 50 -11.77 -9.72 9.40
C GLY A 50 -10.57 -9.98 8.49
N ASP A 51 -10.70 -10.92 7.54
CA ASP A 51 -9.65 -11.18 6.55
C ASP A 51 -9.42 -9.95 5.66
N CYS A 52 -10.48 -9.25 5.26
CA CYS A 52 -10.40 -8.03 4.45
C CYS A 52 -9.75 -6.87 5.22
N GLU A 53 -10.10 -6.67 6.50
CA GLU A 53 -9.48 -5.65 7.35
C GLU A 53 -7.99 -5.93 7.56
N ASN A 54 -7.62 -7.20 7.74
CA ASN A 54 -6.22 -7.60 7.87
C ASN A 54 -5.43 -7.32 6.58
N ILE A 55 -5.96 -7.71 5.41
CA ILE A 55 -5.33 -7.41 4.12
C ILE A 55 -5.18 -5.89 3.93
N TYR A 56 -6.23 -5.12 4.26
CA TYR A 56 -6.19 -3.67 4.15
C TYR A 56 -5.13 -3.04 5.07
N ARG A 57 -5.01 -3.49 6.32
CA ARG A 57 -3.94 -3.05 7.23
C ARG A 57 -2.55 -3.33 6.68
N ILE A 58 -2.34 -4.51 6.12
CA ILE A 58 -1.05 -4.88 5.53
C ILE A 58 -0.73 -4.01 4.30
N GLN A 59 -1.73 -3.70 3.46
CA GLN A 59 -1.56 -2.77 2.34
C GLN A 59 -1.21 -1.35 2.81
N LEU A 60 -1.81 -0.89 3.91
CA LEU A 60 -1.53 0.42 4.51
C LEU A 60 -0.09 0.48 5.04
N GLU A 61 0.36 -0.56 5.74
CA GLU A 61 1.75 -0.69 6.21
C GLU A 61 2.74 -0.73 5.03
N LEU A 62 2.40 -1.43 3.94
CA LEU A 62 3.19 -1.45 2.71
C LEU A 62 3.28 -0.07 2.04
N CYS A 63 2.20 0.71 2.04
CA CYS A 63 2.22 2.09 1.57
C CYS A 63 3.15 2.96 2.42
N ASP A 64 3.03 2.90 3.74
CA ASP A 64 3.88 3.67 4.66
C ASP A 64 5.38 3.31 4.50
N ASP A 65 5.70 2.02 4.38
CA ASP A 65 7.05 1.52 4.14
C ASP A 65 7.65 2.08 2.82
N ILE A 66 6.82 2.16 1.77
CA ILE A 66 7.21 2.70 0.46
C ILE A 66 7.37 4.22 0.52
N ASP A 67 6.47 4.93 1.19
CA ASP A 67 6.54 6.39 1.33
C ASP A 67 7.76 6.80 2.15
N GLU A 68 8.10 6.06 3.21
CA GLU A 68 9.32 6.29 3.97
C GLU A 68 10.56 6.05 3.10
N LEU A 69 10.55 5.00 2.28
CA LEU A 69 11.61 4.72 1.32
C LEU A 69 11.76 5.89 0.32
N LEU A 70 10.66 6.37 -0.26
CA LEU A 70 10.64 7.50 -1.20
C LEU A 70 11.08 8.82 -0.54
N ASN A 71 10.70 9.08 0.70
CA ASN A 71 11.18 10.26 1.42
C ASN A 71 12.69 10.19 1.69
N ARG A 72 13.23 9.00 1.98
CA ARG A 72 14.68 8.78 2.10
C ARG A 72 15.39 8.95 0.75
N TYR A 73 14.74 8.60 -0.35
CA TYR A 73 15.24 8.92 -1.69
C TYR A 73 15.33 10.44 -1.92
N ARG A 74 14.31 11.20 -1.51
CA ARG A 74 14.31 12.66 -1.65
C ARG A 74 15.36 13.35 -0.78
N SER A 75 15.59 12.85 0.44
CA SER A 75 16.60 13.45 1.33
C SER A 75 18.04 13.27 0.82
N PHE A 76 18.27 12.33 -0.08
CA PHE A 76 19.58 12.14 -0.73
C PHE A 76 19.99 13.34 -1.61
N ASP A 77 19.03 14.11 -2.13
CA ASP A 77 19.30 15.25 -3.03
C ASP A 77 19.62 16.54 -2.25
N VAL A 78 19.31 16.59 -0.95
CA VAL A 78 19.41 17.80 -0.12
C VAL A 78 20.76 17.90 0.61
N VAL A 79 21.50 16.80 0.76
CA VAL A 79 22.68 16.79 1.61
C VAL A 79 23.93 16.35 0.83
N GLU A 80 24.68 17.35 0.32
CA GLU A 80 25.94 17.17 -0.43
C GLU A 80 27.08 16.53 0.40
N ASP A 81 26.93 16.40 1.72
CA ASP A 81 28.02 16.04 2.66
C ASP A 81 27.79 14.76 3.48
N VAL A 82 26.79 13.93 3.14
CA VAL A 82 26.55 12.63 3.82
C VAL A 82 27.13 11.50 3.02
N ASN A 83 27.69 10.51 3.72
CA ASN A 83 28.23 9.28 3.14
C ASN A 83 27.20 8.56 2.25
N SER A 84 27.29 8.81 0.95
CA SER A 84 26.36 8.32 -0.09
C SER A 84 26.28 6.80 -0.10
N GLU A 85 27.37 6.12 0.23
CA GLU A 85 27.44 4.66 0.31
C GLU A 85 26.59 4.10 1.46
N PHE A 86 26.62 4.76 2.63
CA PHE A 86 25.82 4.36 3.78
C PHE A 86 24.31 4.52 3.52
N LEU A 87 23.92 5.66 2.94
CA LEU A 87 22.53 5.92 2.58
C LEU A 87 22.01 4.92 1.53
N MET A 88 22.82 4.63 0.51
CA MET A 88 22.50 3.65 -0.53
C MET A 88 22.32 2.24 0.05
N ARG A 89 23.21 1.79 0.94
CA ARG A 89 23.05 0.51 1.65
C ARG A 89 21.75 0.46 2.45
N SER A 90 21.41 1.54 3.17
CA SER A 90 20.16 1.60 3.94
C SER A 90 18.90 1.51 3.07
N ILE A 91 18.96 2.07 1.86
CA ILE A 91 17.87 2.02 0.86
C ILE A 91 17.72 0.60 0.32
N VAL A 92 18.84 -0.06 -0.01
CA VAL A 92 18.85 -1.45 -0.51
C VAL A 92 18.35 -2.42 0.56
N ASP A 93 18.80 -2.29 1.81
CA ASP A 93 18.34 -3.14 2.91
C ASP A 93 16.83 -2.98 3.17
N ARG A 94 16.32 -1.76 3.12
CA ARG A 94 14.88 -1.49 3.24
C ARG A 94 14.09 -2.05 2.06
N LYS A 95 14.57 -1.84 0.83
CA LYS A 95 13.95 -2.42 -0.36
C LYS A 95 13.88 -3.96 -0.26
N MET A 96 14.92 -4.61 0.24
CA MET A 96 14.96 -6.05 0.45
C MET A 96 13.95 -6.49 1.52
N LYS A 97 13.81 -5.75 2.63
CA LYS A 97 12.78 -6.01 3.64
C LYS A 97 11.36 -5.91 3.08
N ILE A 98 11.06 -4.87 2.30
CA ILE A 98 9.74 -4.69 1.69
C ILE A 98 9.51 -5.80 0.65
N SER A 99 10.50 -6.13 -0.18
CA SER A 99 10.42 -7.23 -1.14
C SER A 99 10.13 -8.58 -0.46
N ASN A 100 10.75 -8.85 0.69
CA ASN A 100 10.48 -10.05 1.47
C ASN A 100 9.05 -10.05 2.03
N LYS A 101 8.56 -8.91 2.56
CA LYS A 101 7.16 -8.78 2.99
C LYS A 101 6.20 -9.06 1.83
N ILE A 102 6.45 -8.47 0.65
CA ILE A 102 5.63 -8.68 -0.56
C ILE A 102 5.60 -10.16 -0.99
N SER A 103 6.73 -10.87 -0.91
CA SER A 103 6.81 -12.29 -1.30
C SER A 103 6.01 -13.24 -0.41
N GLN A 104 5.67 -12.82 0.81
CA GLN A 104 4.87 -13.61 1.76
C GLN A 104 3.37 -13.39 1.58
N LEU A 105 2.97 -12.39 0.80
CA LEU A 105 1.57 -12.06 0.55
C LEU A 105 1.09 -12.62 -0.80
N PRO A 106 -0.23 -12.90 -0.94
CA PRO A 106 -0.80 -13.36 -2.19
C PRO A 106 -0.63 -12.31 -3.30
N GLU A 107 -0.13 -12.75 -4.47
CA GLU A 107 0.25 -11.90 -5.61
C GLU A 107 -0.87 -10.97 -6.09
N LYS A 108 -2.14 -11.38 -5.94
CA LYS A 108 -3.31 -10.58 -6.33
C LYS A 108 -3.39 -9.25 -5.56
N ASP A 109 -2.98 -9.24 -4.30
CA ASP A 109 -3.19 -8.12 -3.37
C ASP A 109 -1.98 -7.15 -3.36
N VAL A 110 -0.87 -7.53 -4.00
CA VAL A 110 0.41 -6.82 -3.91
C VAL A 110 0.99 -6.43 -5.28
N LYS A 111 0.23 -6.65 -6.36
CA LYS A 111 0.67 -6.40 -7.74
C LYS A 111 1.20 -4.97 -7.96
N VAL A 112 0.54 -3.97 -7.36
CA VAL A 112 0.93 -2.56 -7.46
C VAL A 112 2.22 -2.29 -6.71
N HIS A 113 2.35 -2.75 -5.46
CA HIS A 113 3.55 -2.58 -4.65
C HIS A 113 4.75 -3.30 -5.27
N SER A 114 4.55 -4.51 -5.81
CA SER A 114 5.58 -5.26 -6.52
C SER A 114 6.06 -4.53 -7.78
N PHE A 115 5.13 -3.97 -8.55
CA PHE A 115 5.47 -3.16 -9.72
C PHE A 115 6.28 -1.92 -9.32
N LEU A 116 5.87 -1.22 -8.26
CA LEU A 116 6.55 -0.03 -7.80
C LEU A 116 7.99 -0.33 -7.36
N ILE A 117 8.21 -1.38 -6.57
CA ILE A 117 9.56 -1.82 -6.17
C ILE A 117 10.42 -2.18 -7.37
N SER A 118 9.85 -2.84 -8.39
CA SER A 118 10.59 -3.18 -9.62
C SER A 118 11.05 -1.92 -10.37
N LYS A 119 10.24 -0.86 -10.34
CA LYS A 119 10.55 0.41 -11.00
C LYS A 119 11.50 1.30 -10.20
N MET A 120 11.68 1.05 -8.91
CA MET A 120 12.64 1.80 -8.10
C MET A 120 14.09 1.62 -8.58
N ASP A 121 14.45 0.46 -9.14
CA ASP A 121 15.79 0.24 -9.69
C ASP A 121 16.05 1.09 -10.94
N ASP A 122 15.06 1.19 -11.81
CA ASP A 122 15.13 2.04 -13.00
C ASP A 122 15.29 3.52 -12.57
N LEU A 123 14.52 3.95 -11.57
CA LEU A 123 14.60 5.32 -11.02
C LEU A 123 15.97 5.61 -10.39
N LEU A 124 16.52 4.67 -9.62
CA LEU A 124 17.87 4.75 -9.06
C LEU A 124 18.92 4.95 -10.16
N ARG A 125 18.85 4.14 -11.20
CA ARG A 125 19.80 4.16 -12.31
C ARG A 125 19.73 5.47 -13.09
N VAL A 126 18.53 5.98 -13.35
CA VAL A 126 18.34 7.28 -14.01
C VAL A 126 18.91 8.40 -13.15
N ARG A 127 18.67 8.38 -11.84
CA ARG A 127 19.24 9.36 -10.92
C ARG A 127 20.77 9.34 -10.94
N ASP A 128 21.39 8.17 -10.82
CA ASP A 128 22.86 8.06 -10.80
C ASP A 128 23.48 8.62 -12.09
N SER A 129 22.82 8.41 -13.23
CA SER A 129 23.19 9.01 -14.52
C SER A 129 23.09 10.54 -14.48
N ILE A 130 21.99 11.10 -13.95
CA ILE A 130 21.82 12.55 -13.80
C ILE A 130 22.89 13.14 -12.87
N SER A 131 23.17 12.51 -11.74
CA SER A 131 24.21 12.95 -10.80
C SER A 131 25.61 12.91 -11.42
N ALA A 132 25.90 11.90 -12.27
CA ALA A 132 27.15 11.84 -13.02
C ALA A 132 27.25 13.01 -14.03
N MET A 133 26.20 13.25 -14.81
CA MET A 133 26.15 14.38 -15.76
C MET A 133 26.29 15.73 -15.06
N LYS A 134 25.65 15.93 -13.90
CA LYS A 134 25.78 17.16 -13.11
C LYS A 134 27.22 17.40 -12.64
N LYS A 135 27.94 16.34 -12.26
CA LYS A 135 29.37 16.42 -11.91
C LYS A 135 30.24 16.78 -13.11
N GLU A 136 29.96 16.21 -14.29
CA GLU A 136 30.65 16.56 -15.52
C GLU A 136 30.38 18.01 -15.94
N GLU A 137 29.14 18.48 -15.85
CA GLU A 137 28.79 19.88 -16.11
C GLU A 137 29.52 20.83 -15.16
N ALA A 138 29.62 20.49 -13.87
CA ALA A 138 30.34 21.29 -12.89
C ALA A 138 31.85 21.37 -13.20
N ARG A 139 32.47 20.27 -13.62
CA ARG A 139 33.87 20.26 -14.08
C ARG A 139 34.05 21.12 -15.33
N ALA A 140 33.21 20.93 -16.34
CA ALA A 140 33.27 21.71 -17.57
C ALA A 140 33.10 23.22 -17.31
N LYS A 141 32.18 23.62 -16.42
CA LYS A 141 32.04 25.01 -15.98
C LYS A 141 33.31 25.52 -15.30
N SER A 142 33.90 24.76 -14.39
CA SER A 142 35.15 25.14 -13.71
C SER A 142 36.29 25.36 -14.72
N ASP A 143 36.43 24.45 -15.68
CA ASP A 143 37.48 24.54 -16.72
C ASP A 143 37.27 25.76 -17.61
N LEU A 144 36.02 26.06 -17.99
CA LEU A 144 35.68 27.27 -18.73
C LEU A 144 35.96 28.55 -17.92
N PHE A 145 35.66 28.56 -16.62
CA PHE A 145 36.00 29.68 -15.74
C PHE A 145 37.51 29.90 -15.66
N LEU A 146 38.28 28.83 -15.51
CA LEU A 146 39.75 28.89 -15.49
C LEU A 146 40.30 29.41 -16.81
N CYS A 147 39.89 28.83 -17.94
CA CYS A 147 40.34 29.24 -19.27
C CYS A 147 39.99 30.71 -19.57
N ASN A 148 38.78 31.16 -19.22
CA ASN A 148 38.37 32.55 -19.43
C ASN A 148 39.18 33.51 -18.52
N GLY A 149 39.46 33.10 -17.29
CA GLY A 149 40.33 33.84 -16.37
C GLY A 149 41.76 33.98 -16.88
N GLU A 150 42.34 32.90 -17.40
CA GLU A 150 43.66 32.92 -18.03
C GLU A 150 43.70 33.76 -19.30
N TYR A 151 42.68 33.65 -20.15
CA TYR A 151 42.55 34.47 -21.35
C TYR A 151 42.50 35.97 -21.03
N LYS A 152 41.73 36.37 -20.02
CA LYS A 152 41.69 37.77 -19.55
C LYS A 152 43.06 38.26 -19.09
N LYS A 153 43.77 37.47 -18.27
CA LYS A 153 45.12 37.81 -17.78
C LYS A 153 46.15 37.93 -18.91
N LEU A 154 46.09 37.04 -19.91
CA LEU A 154 46.96 37.09 -21.08
C LEU A 154 46.68 38.33 -21.94
N ASN A 155 45.41 38.68 -22.12
CA ASN A 155 45.01 39.86 -22.89
C ASN A 155 45.45 41.17 -22.20
N GLU A 156 45.34 41.25 -20.86
CA GLU A 156 45.86 42.38 -20.09
C GLU A 156 47.38 42.52 -20.19
N LYS A 157 48.13 41.41 -20.11
CA LYS A 157 49.59 41.41 -20.32
C LYS A 157 49.96 41.86 -21.72
N LYS A 158 49.26 41.38 -22.75
CA LYS A 158 49.51 41.75 -24.16
C LYS A 158 49.25 43.23 -24.40
N ARG A 159 48.16 43.77 -23.83
CA ARG A 159 47.84 45.19 -23.86
C ARG A 159 48.93 46.03 -23.19
N ASN A 160 49.35 45.67 -21.97
CA ASN A 160 50.37 46.41 -21.25
C ASN A 160 51.77 46.31 -21.90
N GLY A 161 52.09 45.19 -22.57
CA GLY A 161 53.33 45.02 -23.34
C GLY A 161 53.37 45.80 -24.65
N GLN A 162 52.22 46.18 -25.22
CA GLN A 162 52.16 47.07 -26.39
C GLN A 162 52.39 48.55 -26.04
N PHE A 163 52.22 48.95 -24.77
CA PHE A 163 52.48 50.32 -24.31
C PHE A 163 53.95 50.58 -23.89
N LEU A 164 54.82 49.56 -23.97
CA LEU A 164 56.24 49.62 -23.59
C LEU A 164 57.21 49.52 -24.78
N LYS A 165 56.71 49.70 -26.01
CA LYS A 165 57.51 49.87 -27.24
C LYS A 165 57.18 51.22 -27.86
#